data_AF-A0A8S0SN20-F1
#
_entry.id   AF-A0A8S0SN20-F1
#
_cell.length_a   1.000
_cell.length_b   1.000
_cell.length_c   1.000
_cell.angle_alpha   90.00
_cell.angle_beta   90.00
_cell.angle_gamma   90.00
#
_symmetry.space_group_name_H-M   'P 1'
#
loop_
_entity.id
_entity.type
_entity.pdbx_description
1 polymer ?
#
loop_
_entity_poly.entity_id
_entity_poly.type
_entity_poly.pdbx_seq_one_letter_code
_entity_poly.pdbx_strand_id
1 'polypeptide(L)'
;MSFSKPNMNTISSFHSSAGRGIGSNIDEGKWVAYIRRTLEEELEEETQIPASIFSVPKTLLLSDPDSYIPQEVAIGPYHCFRPELYSMEKYKLAAAQRNQREIPNKKLQCLVDQYLKFELKIRAYYHKPLNYSGETLAWMMLVDASFLFEFLQVCAIGKGKVPTNVPSGMSHLIELAANKAANNAIFRDILMLENQIPFFVLRELLEFQFPSLELADEWLLSMLLGLGKDLSPFKMVEEFPKIQLMDCVHLLDFAYRFIVPKLEEQSHDHHITEIEEDGESKEGEKDSFTGEPSYVRRLVNEVWNILSKLGKGPVQWIKSVIFSKPLEVLVKLPWTIISKVPVLNMLKQPLEQVFSALYKGGEKKEDEDSDSNGNTEKHPLIEEIKIPSVIDLFEVGVCFMPTNEGIQSINFDVKTATFYLPIISVDVNSEIVLRNMVAYEACRVSGPMVLTRYTELMNGIIDTEKDVSFLRERGIIINRLKRDQEVADLWNGMHKSIRLSKVSFIDKVIVDVNMYYNGRWKVKCGKFMKKYVFGSWKILTFLAAIMLLLLMCLQAFCQVYSCRRHFPTKALEPGVTN
;
A
#
# COMPACT_ATOMS: atom_id res chain seq x y z
N MET A 1 28.85 -66.82 35.15
CA MET A 1 27.54 -66.68 35.83
C MET A 1 27.59 -65.46 36.74
N SER A 2 26.46 -64.77 36.84
CA SER A 2 26.09 -63.66 37.74
C SER A 2 26.83 -62.31 37.62
N PHE A 3 26.16 -61.45 36.85
CA PHE A 3 26.04 -60.01 36.95
C PHE A 3 26.17 -59.41 38.36
N SER A 4 26.99 -58.36 38.46
CA SER A 4 26.91 -57.33 39.52
C SER A 4 26.20 -56.10 38.96
N LYS A 5 25.16 -55.65 39.66
CA LYS A 5 24.36 -54.43 39.40
C LYS A 5 25.21 -53.16 39.46
N PRO A 6 24.89 -52.12 38.67
CA PRO A 6 25.13 -50.74 39.05
C PRO A 6 23.85 -50.05 39.55
N ASN A 7 24.10 -49.07 40.42
CA ASN A 7 23.17 -48.29 41.22
C ASN A 7 22.11 -47.52 40.41
N MET A 8 20.89 -47.52 40.96
CA MET A 8 19.91 -46.45 40.80
C MET A 8 20.48 -45.15 41.37
N ASN A 9 20.53 -44.10 40.55
CA ASN A 9 20.17 -42.71 40.87
C ASN A 9 20.60 -41.84 39.69
N THR A 10 19.64 -41.28 38.95
CA THR A 10 19.52 -39.86 38.55
C THR A 10 18.39 -39.77 37.51
N ILE A 11 17.14 -39.80 37.99
CA ILE A 11 15.99 -39.22 37.29
C ILE A 11 15.35 -38.28 38.31
N SER A 12 15.62 -36.99 38.21
CA SER A 12 14.69 -35.94 38.64
C SER A 12 15.21 -34.55 38.28
N SER A 13 14.28 -33.70 37.83
CA SER A 13 14.30 -32.23 37.80
C SER A 13 14.81 -31.55 36.52
N PHE A 14 13.95 -31.51 35.52
CA PHE A 14 13.78 -30.32 34.67
C PHE A 14 12.35 -29.81 34.82
N HIS A 15 12.07 -29.18 35.96
CA HIS A 15 10.94 -28.26 36.14
C HIS A 15 11.37 -27.23 37.19
N SER A 16 11.69 -26.01 36.74
CA SER A 16 11.57 -24.75 37.48
C SER A 16 12.49 -23.68 36.85
N SER A 17 11.98 -22.91 35.89
CA SER A 17 12.31 -21.49 35.74
C SER A 17 11.43 -20.83 34.67
N ALA A 18 10.12 -20.86 34.87
CA ALA A 18 9.24 -19.87 34.25
C ALA A 18 9.44 -18.53 34.99
N GLY A 19 9.75 -17.47 34.25
CA GLY A 19 9.77 -16.10 34.75
C GLY A 19 11.16 -15.51 35.01
N ARG A 20 11.88 -15.17 33.94
CA ARG A 20 12.82 -14.04 33.96
C ARG A 20 13.03 -13.53 32.54
N GLY A 21 12.74 -12.26 32.33
CA GLY A 21 12.86 -11.59 31.03
C GLY A 21 14.27 -11.73 30.45
N ILE A 22 14.32 -11.82 29.12
CA ILE A 22 15.54 -11.84 28.33
C ILE A 22 16.20 -10.47 28.47
N GLY A 23 16.98 -10.30 29.53
CA GLY A 23 18.01 -9.28 29.61
C GLY A 23 19.16 -9.72 28.71
N SER A 24 19.54 -8.86 27.77
CA SER A 24 20.69 -9.03 26.89
C SER A 24 21.97 -9.18 27.72
N ASN A 25 22.40 -10.42 27.96
CA ASN A 25 23.72 -10.69 28.52
C ASN A 25 24.73 -10.65 27.35
N ILE A 26 25.12 -9.44 26.95
CA ILE A 26 26.16 -9.25 25.94
C ILE A 26 27.48 -9.66 26.60
N ASP A 27 28.10 -10.71 26.07
CA ASP A 27 29.46 -11.11 26.43
C ASP A 27 30.44 -10.06 25.90
N GLU A 28 30.77 -9.08 26.74
CA GLU A 28 31.66 -7.97 26.42
C GLU A 28 33.01 -8.46 25.87
N GLY A 29 33.51 -9.60 26.35
CA GLY A 29 34.76 -10.19 25.88
C GLY A 29 34.67 -10.66 24.43
N LYS A 30 33.57 -11.30 24.04
CA LYS A 30 33.31 -11.66 22.64
C LYS A 30 33.12 -10.43 21.76
N TRP A 31 32.47 -9.39 22.26
CA TRP A 31 32.29 -8.14 21.50
C TRP A 31 33.64 -7.46 21.22
N VAL A 32 34.51 -7.32 22.23
CA VAL A 32 35.85 -6.74 22.06
C VAL A 32 36.71 -7.59 21.10
N ALA A 33 36.66 -8.92 21.21
CA ALA A 33 37.38 -9.81 20.30
C ALA A 33 36.90 -9.65 18.85
N TYR A 34 35.58 -9.51 18.65
CA TYR A 34 35.00 -9.25 17.33
C TYR A 34 35.48 -7.92 16.75
N ILE A 35 35.35 -6.81 17.49
CA ILE A 35 35.77 -5.47 17.03
C ILE A 35 37.25 -5.45 16.69
N ARG A 36 38.09 -6.04 17.56
CA ARG A 36 39.53 -6.10 17.32
C ARG A 36 39.85 -6.86 16.03
N ARG A 37 39.28 -8.05 15.84
CA ARG A 37 39.48 -8.83 14.61
C ARG A 37 39.02 -8.07 13.37
N THR A 38 37.87 -7.42 13.42
CA THR A 38 37.35 -6.62 12.29
C THR A 38 38.22 -5.41 11.96
N LEU A 39 38.92 -4.82 12.94
CA LEU A 39 39.86 -3.71 12.71
C LEU A 39 41.26 -4.18 12.29
N GLU A 40 41.67 -5.39 12.68
CA GLU A 40 43.00 -5.97 12.39
C GLU A 40 43.06 -6.72 11.05
N GLU A 41 41.97 -7.33 10.60
CA GLU A 41 41.85 -7.85 9.24
C GLU A 41 41.65 -6.65 8.30
N GLU A 42 42.67 -6.30 7.50
CA GLU A 42 42.62 -5.23 6.48
C GLU A 42 41.51 -5.53 5.45
N LEU A 43 40.27 -5.17 5.78
CA LEU A 43 39.06 -5.42 5.00
C LEU A 43 38.88 -4.43 3.84
N GLU A 44 39.96 -3.93 3.22
CA GLU A 44 39.89 -2.85 2.22
C GLU A 44 38.96 -3.21 1.02
N GLU A 45 38.72 -4.49 0.73
CA GLU A 45 37.77 -4.94 -0.30
C GLU A 45 36.44 -5.51 0.24
N GLU A 46 36.39 -6.05 1.48
CA GLU A 46 35.16 -6.67 2.04
C GLU A 46 34.29 -5.70 2.87
N THR A 47 34.82 -4.55 3.31
CA THR A 47 34.07 -3.51 4.06
C THR A 47 33.07 -2.73 3.20
N GLN A 48 33.13 -2.87 1.88
CA GLN A 48 32.22 -2.19 0.96
C GLN A 48 30.92 -2.97 0.67
N ILE A 49 30.72 -4.18 1.22
CA ILE A 49 29.48 -4.92 1.02
C ILE A 49 28.38 -4.28 1.88
N PRO A 50 27.37 -3.59 1.30
CA PRO A 50 26.29 -3.06 2.09
C PRO A 50 25.46 -4.21 2.67
N ALA A 51 25.01 -4.04 3.91
CA ALA A 51 24.03 -4.94 4.49
C ALA A 51 22.81 -5.05 3.57
N SER A 52 22.27 -6.26 3.45
CA SER A 52 21.24 -6.58 2.47
C SER A 52 20.14 -7.49 3.02
N ILE A 53 20.39 -8.16 4.15
CA ILE A 53 19.41 -8.90 4.94
C ILE A 53 19.00 -8.04 6.14
N PHE A 54 17.88 -7.35 5.96
CA PHE A 54 17.34 -6.38 6.89
C PHE A 54 16.38 -7.00 7.90
N SER A 55 16.15 -6.29 9.00
CA SER A 55 15.07 -6.61 9.93
C SER A 55 13.83 -5.86 9.52
N VAL A 56 12.69 -6.48 9.80
CA VAL A 56 11.42 -5.84 9.55
C VAL A 56 11.31 -4.59 10.43
N PRO A 57 11.03 -3.41 9.84
CA PRO A 57 10.75 -2.22 10.61
C PRO A 57 9.68 -2.47 11.67
N LYS A 58 9.92 -2.02 12.90
CA LYS A 58 9.04 -2.30 14.05
C LYS A 58 7.58 -1.90 13.80
N THR A 59 7.37 -0.82 13.04
CA THR A 59 6.03 -0.35 12.64
C THR A 59 5.28 -1.38 11.80
N LEU A 60 5.94 -2.01 10.83
CA LEU A 60 5.36 -3.08 10.02
C LEU A 60 5.15 -4.34 10.85
N LEU A 61 6.15 -4.74 11.63
CA LEU A 61 6.10 -5.94 12.46
C LEU A 61 4.96 -5.89 13.48
N LEU A 62 4.76 -4.77 14.18
CA LEU A 62 3.67 -4.60 15.14
C LEU A 62 2.29 -4.57 14.48
N SER A 63 2.26 -4.25 13.19
CA SER A 63 1.01 -4.08 12.48
C SER A 63 0.37 -5.38 12.03
N ASP A 64 1.20 -6.39 11.77
CA ASP A 64 0.81 -7.74 11.38
C ASP A 64 1.98 -8.73 11.60
N PRO A 65 2.18 -9.23 12.83
CA PRO A 65 3.35 -10.07 13.14
C PRO A 65 3.44 -11.36 12.34
N ASP A 66 2.29 -11.97 12.04
CA ASP A 66 2.21 -13.28 11.36
C ASP A 66 2.68 -13.20 9.90
N SER A 67 2.65 -12.00 9.30
CA SER A 67 3.20 -11.74 7.97
C SER A 67 4.72 -11.63 7.93
N TYR A 68 5.41 -11.49 9.05
CA TYR A 68 6.85 -11.19 9.07
C TYR A 68 7.68 -12.22 9.84
N ILE A 69 7.03 -13.04 10.66
CA ILE A 69 7.68 -14.02 11.52
C ILE A 69 7.46 -15.44 10.95
N PRO A 70 8.52 -16.22 10.66
CA PRO A 70 8.37 -17.57 10.13
C PRO A 70 7.70 -18.49 11.14
N GLN A 71 6.93 -19.46 10.64
CA GLN A 71 6.07 -20.35 11.44
C GLN A 71 6.41 -21.84 11.25
N GLU A 72 6.98 -22.21 10.12
CA GLU A 72 7.39 -23.57 9.77
C GLU A 72 8.91 -23.72 9.76
N VAL A 73 9.64 -22.85 9.05
CA VAL A 73 11.09 -23.02 8.83
C VAL A 73 11.87 -21.73 9.04
N ALA A 74 12.88 -21.80 9.91
CA ALA A 74 13.91 -20.78 10.01
C ALA A 74 14.99 -21.01 8.94
N ILE A 75 15.44 -19.97 8.26
CA ILE A 75 16.59 -19.95 7.36
C ILE A 75 17.46 -18.78 7.78
N GLY A 76 18.69 -19.09 8.20
CA GLY A 76 19.63 -18.10 8.67
C GLY A 76 19.46 -17.71 10.14
N PRO A 77 20.20 -16.68 10.58
CA PRO A 77 20.54 -16.48 11.99
C PRO A 77 19.49 -15.77 12.84
N TYR A 78 18.51 -15.08 12.24
CA TYR A 78 17.54 -14.29 13.01
C TYR A 78 16.48 -15.15 13.72
N HIS A 79 16.11 -16.31 13.17
CA HIS A 79 15.03 -17.15 13.71
C HIS A 79 15.45 -18.57 14.11
N CYS A 80 16.71 -18.96 13.89
CA CYS A 80 17.22 -20.33 14.08
C CYS A 80 16.99 -20.95 15.47
N PHE A 81 16.95 -20.16 16.54
CA PHE A 81 16.80 -20.66 17.92
C PHE A 81 15.38 -20.58 18.48
N ARG A 82 14.38 -20.42 17.60
CA ARG A 82 12.97 -20.40 18.01
C ARG A 82 12.45 -21.84 18.19
N PRO A 83 12.04 -22.23 19.41
CA PRO A 83 11.65 -23.61 19.69
C PRO A 83 10.48 -24.10 18.82
N GLU A 84 9.61 -23.19 18.38
CA GLU A 84 8.46 -23.49 17.54
C GLU A 84 8.88 -24.03 16.15
N LEU A 85 10.09 -23.69 15.69
CA LEU A 85 10.62 -24.04 14.36
C LEU A 85 11.51 -25.28 14.38
N TYR A 86 11.76 -25.88 15.56
CA TYR A 86 12.67 -27.02 15.71
C TYR A 86 12.18 -28.31 15.02
N SER A 87 10.89 -28.38 14.71
CA SER A 87 10.30 -29.47 13.94
C SER A 87 10.97 -29.64 12.57
N MET A 88 11.45 -28.54 11.98
CA MET A 88 12.09 -28.54 10.66
C MET A 88 13.59 -28.86 10.69
N GLU A 89 14.26 -28.72 11.84
CA GLU A 89 15.71 -28.96 11.96
C GLU A 89 16.12 -30.39 11.55
N LYS A 90 15.28 -31.39 11.85
CA LYS A 90 15.54 -32.78 11.42
C LYS A 90 15.61 -32.93 9.90
N TYR A 91 14.80 -32.16 9.15
CA TYR A 91 14.79 -32.20 7.69
C TYR A 91 15.99 -31.45 7.12
N LYS A 92 16.39 -30.34 7.74
CA LYS A 92 17.61 -29.62 7.33
C LYS A 92 18.87 -30.46 7.55
N LEU A 93 18.97 -31.13 8.69
CA LEU A 93 20.07 -32.05 8.97
C LEU A 93 20.09 -33.22 7.98
N ALA A 94 18.92 -33.76 7.61
CA ALA A 94 18.80 -34.80 6.60
C ALA A 94 19.25 -34.31 5.20
N ALA A 95 18.96 -33.06 4.85
CA ALA A 95 19.44 -32.43 3.62
C ALA A 95 20.97 -32.30 3.63
N ALA A 96 21.55 -31.76 4.69
CA ALA A 96 23.00 -31.64 4.84
C ALA A 96 23.72 -33.00 4.75
N GLN A 97 23.17 -34.04 5.38
CA GLN A 97 23.71 -35.41 5.31
C GLN A 97 23.67 -35.99 3.90
N ARG A 98 22.68 -35.63 3.08
CA ARG A 98 22.57 -36.12 1.70
C ARG A 98 23.50 -35.37 0.77
N ASN A 99 23.56 -34.05 0.87
CA ASN A 99 24.54 -33.24 0.14
C ASN A 99 25.97 -33.72 0.45
N GLN A 100 26.27 -34.10 1.70
CA GLN A 100 27.57 -34.68 2.05
C GLN A 100 27.86 -35.99 1.29
N ARG A 101 26.87 -36.86 1.07
CA ARG A 101 27.07 -38.13 0.34
C ARG A 101 27.36 -37.92 -1.14
N GLU A 102 26.88 -36.81 -1.69
CA GLU A 102 27.09 -36.44 -3.09
C GLU A 102 28.45 -35.79 -3.32
N ILE A 103 29.11 -35.28 -2.26
CA ILE A 103 30.45 -34.68 -2.34
C ILE A 103 31.51 -35.77 -2.08
N PRO A 104 32.32 -36.16 -3.07
CA PRO A 104 33.32 -37.22 -2.91
C PRO A 104 34.40 -36.83 -1.89
N ASN A 105 34.74 -37.75 -0.99
CA ASN A 105 35.91 -37.66 -0.09
C ASN A 105 35.98 -36.44 0.84
N LYS A 106 34.88 -35.71 1.08
CA LYS A 106 34.84 -34.61 2.06
C LYS A 106 33.92 -34.91 3.23
N LYS A 107 34.43 -34.63 4.44
CA LYS A 107 33.61 -34.63 5.66
C LYS A 107 32.87 -33.30 5.75
N LEU A 108 31.71 -33.32 6.41
CA LEU A 108 30.92 -32.12 6.71
C LEU A 108 31.77 -31.02 7.38
N GLN A 109 32.68 -31.42 8.26
CA GLN A 109 33.63 -30.51 8.90
C GLN A 109 34.47 -29.69 7.90
N CYS A 110 34.92 -30.30 6.79
CA CYS A 110 35.71 -29.57 5.78
C CYS A 110 34.90 -28.46 5.09
N LEU A 111 33.58 -28.64 4.96
CA LEU A 111 32.68 -27.62 4.43
C LEU A 111 32.48 -26.51 5.46
N VAL A 112 32.32 -26.86 6.73
CA VAL A 112 32.23 -25.89 7.84
C VAL A 112 33.50 -25.03 7.92
N ASP A 113 34.67 -25.64 7.82
CA ASP A 113 35.96 -24.94 7.84
C ASP A 113 36.09 -23.93 6.68
N GLN A 114 35.40 -24.17 5.56
CA GLN A 114 35.33 -23.22 4.45
C GLN A 114 34.38 -22.06 4.73
N TYR A 115 33.17 -22.33 5.23
CA TYR A 115 32.27 -21.26 5.66
C TYR A 115 32.87 -20.40 6.77
N LEU A 116 33.71 -20.99 7.63
CA LEU A 116 34.42 -20.25 8.67
C LEU A 116 35.37 -19.19 8.09
N LYS A 117 35.95 -19.40 6.91
CA LYS A 117 36.77 -18.39 6.21
C LYS A 117 35.96 -17.18 5.77
N PHE A 118 34.66 -17.37 5.54
CA PHE A 118 33.74 -16.32 5.11
C PHE A 118 32.93 -15.74 6.28
N GLU A 119 33.32 -15.98 7.53
CA GLU A 119 32.52 -15.58 8.70
C GLU A 119 32.22 -14.07 8.70
N LEU A 120 33.24 -13.22 8.50
CA LEU A 120 33.05 -11.76 8.48
C LEU A 120 32.21 -11.33 7.29
N LYS A 121 32.47 -11.90 6.10
CA LYS A 121 31.66 -11.68 4.91
C LYS A 121 30.20 -12.05 5.14
N ILE A 122 29.89 -13.21 5.72
CA ILE A 122 28.52 -13.62 6.07
C ILE A 122 27.88 -12.58 6.98
N ARG A 123 28.57 -12.16 8.04
CA ARG A 123 28.06 -11.15 8.99
C ARG A 123 27.75 -9.81 8.33
N ALA A 124 28.56 -9.38 7.35
CA ALA A 124 28.37 -8.12 6.64
C ALA A 124 27.04 -8.04 5.87
N TYR A 125 26.45 -9.17 5.45
CA TYR A 125 25.14 -9.18 4.80
C TYR A 125 24.00 -8.85 5.77
N TYR A 126 24.18 -9.06 7.07
CA TYR A 126 23.15 -8.85 8.09
C TYR A 126 23.32 -7.47 8.74
N HIS A 127 22.30 -6.62 8.63
CA HIS A 127 22.33 -5.27 9.22
C HIS A 127 22.37 -5.27 10.77
N LYS A 128 21.96 -6.38 11.42
CA LYS A 128 22.05 -6.57 12.87
C LYS A 128 23.28 -7.40 13.23
N PRO A 129 24.00 -7.04 14.31
CA PRO A 129 25.10 -7.85 14.79
C PRO A 129 24.62 -9.24 15.22
N LEU A 130 25.37 -10.27 14.83
CA LEU A 130 25.07 -11.66 15.17
C LEU A 130 25.90 -12.10 16.38
N ASN A 131 25.26 -12.45 17.49
CA ASN A 131 25.95 -12.80 18.74
C ASN A 131 26.29 -14.30 18.85
N TYR A 132 26.84 -14.89 17.80
CA TYR A 132 27.21 -16.32 17.73
C TYR A 132 28.72 -16.47 17.51
N SER A 133 29.29 -17.64 17.83
CA SER A 133 30.66 -17.94 17.41
C SER A 133 30.71 -18.16 15.89
N GLY A 134 31.89 -17.98 15.28
CA GLY A 134 32.08 -18.25 13.86
C GLY A 134 31.75 -19.68 13.48
N GLU A 135 32.11 -20.64 14.33
CA GLU A 135 31.78 -22.05 14.13
C GLU A 135 30.26 -22.30 14.13
N THR A 136 29.52 -21.72 15.09
CA THR A 136 28.06 -21.84 15.12
C THR A 136 27.43 -21.23 13.86
N LEU A 137 27.92 -20.07 13.42
CA LEU A 137 27.42 -19.42 12.20
C LEU A 137 27.71 -20.27 10.95
N ALA A 138 28.91 -20.85 10.84
CA ALA A 138 29.29 -21.70 9.71
C ALA A 138 28.43 -22.98 9.63
N TRP A 139 28.17 -23.64 10.77
CA TRP A 139 27.27 -24.79 10.85
C TRP A 139 25.86 -24.45 10.40
N MET A 140 25.34 -23.31 10.87
CA MET A 140 24.01 -22.82 10.50
C MET A 140 23.91 -22.56 9.00
N MET A 141 24.88 -21.84 8.42
CA MET A 141 24.91 -21.56 6.98
C MET A 141 24.92 -22.86 6.16
N LEU A 142 25.76 -23.84 6.52
CA LEU A 142 25.85 -25.11 5.80
C LEU A 142 24.53 -25.91 5.84
N VAL A 143 23.90 -26.01 7.01
CA VAL A 143 22.66 -26.76 7.21
C VAL A 143 21.49 -26.07 6.48
N ASP A 144 21.35 -24.76 6.64
CA ASP A 144 20.27 -24.00 6.02
C ASP A 144 20.44 -23.90 4.50
N ALA A 145 21.67 -23.71 4.00
CA ALA A 145 21.95 -23.73 2.56
C ALA A 145 21.68 -25.10 1.95
N SER A 146 22.00 -26.18 2.67
CA SER A 146 21.70 -27.54 2.22
C SER A 146 20.21 -27.79 2.08
N PHE A 147 19.43 -27.35 3.08
CA PHE A 147 17.97 -27.42 3.03
C PHE A 147 17.38 -26.59 1.90
N LEU A 148 17.81 -25.33 1.76
CA LEU A 148 17.28 -24.43 0.75
C LEU A 148 17.59 -24.92 -0.66
N PHE A 149 18.84 -25.36 -0.92
CA PHE A 149 19.21 -25.95 -2.20
C PHE A 149 18.31 -27.12 -2.57
N GLU A 150 18.11 -28.04 -1.62
CA GLU A 150 17.30 -29.21 -1.88
C GLU A 150 15.82 -28.86 -2.11
N PHE A 151 15.28 -27.92 -1.34
CA PHE A 151 13.93 -27.41 -1.53
C PHE A 151 13.75 -26.84 -2.95
N LEU A 152 14.73 -26.07 -3.43
CA LEU A 152 14.75 -25.55 -4.81
C LEU A 152 14.77 -26.67 -5.85
N GLN A 153 15.56 -27.73 -5.64
CA GLN A 153 15.57 -28.91 -6.53
C GLN A 153 14.21 -29.59 -6.59
N VAL A 154 13.57 -29.81 -5.44
CA VAL A 154 12.25 -30.46 -5.37
C VAL A 154 11.20 -29.63 -6.10
N CYS A 155 11.24 -28.30 -5.94
CA CYS A 155 10.36 -27.38 -6.66
C CYS A 155 10.53 -27.49 -8.19
N ALA A 156 11.78 -27.62 -8.65
CA ALA A 156 12.08 -27.80 -10.08
C ALA A 156 11.62 -29.18 -10.60
N ILE A 157 11.85 -30.26 -9.85
CA ILE A 157 11.53 -31.65 -10.23
C ILE A 157 10.01 -31.87 -10.34
N GLY A 158 9.22 -31.35 -9.40
CA GLY A 158 7.76 -31.51 -9.36
C GLY A 158 7.01 -30.97 -10.60
N LYS A 159 7.72 -30.31 -11.52
CA LYS A 159 7.15 -29.59 -12.68
C LYS A 159 7.68 -30.04 -14.05
N GLY A 160 8.38 -31.18 -14.10
CA GLY A 160 8.65 -31.91 -15.35
C GLY A 160 9.85 -31.45 -16.17
N LYS A 161 10.84 -30.77 -15.58
CA LYS A 161 12.13 -30.46 -16.24
C LYS A 161 13.30 -31.08 -15.44
N VAL A 162 14.00 -32.05 -16.06
CA VAL A 162 15.25 -32.76 -15.65
C VAL A 162 15.03 -34.14 -14.95
N PRO A 163 15.84 -35.20 -15.26
CA PRO A 163 15.35 -36.58 -15.39
C PRO A 163 15.34 -37.42 -14.11
N THR A 164 14.49 -38.44 -14.18
CA THR A 164 14.41 -39.67 -13.37
C THR A 164 15.77 -40.19 -12.89
N ASN A 165 16.15 -39.80 -11.67
CA ASN A 165 16.95 -40.56 -10.70
C ASN A 165 16.86 -39.82 -9.37
N VAL A 166 15.66 -39.76 -8.80
CA VAL A 166 15.44 -39.16 -7.48
C VAL A 166 16.10 -40.06 -6.42
N PRO A 167 17.02 -39.54 -5.59
CA PRO A 167 17.57 -40.28 -4.46
C PRO A 167 16.44 -40.76 -3.52
N SER A 168 16.48 -42.02 -3.10
CA SER A 168 15.41 -42.63 -2.27
C SER A 168 15.13 -41.91 -0.93
N GLY A 169 16.04 -41.03 -0.49
CA GLY A 169 15.89 -40.19 0.71
C GLY A 169 15.10 -38.89 0.51
N MET A 170 14.76 -38.50 -0.73
CA MET A 170 13.94 -37.30 -1.00
C MET A 170 12.44 -37.55 -0.91
N SER A 171 12.00 -38.78 -0.65
CA SER A 171 10.59 -39.18 -0.65
C SER A 171 9.71 -38.31 0.26
N HIS A 172 10.19 -37.95 1.45
CA HIS A 172 9.45 -37.09 2.38
C HIS A 172 9.39 -35.62 1.94
N LEU A 173 10.42 -35.10 1.26
CA LEU A 173 10.36 -33.73 0.73
C LEU A 173 9.53 -33.66 -0.55
N ILE A 174 9.50 -34.74 -1.33
CA ILE A 174 8.58 -34.90 -2.46
C ILE A 174 7.15 -35.05 -1.94
N GLU A 175 6.93 -35.75 -0.83
CA GLU A 175 5.64 -35.83 -0.14
C GLU A 175 5.22 -34.46 0.42
N LEU A 176 6.14 -33.70 1.02
CA LEU A 176 5.92 -32.32 1.47
C LEU A 176 5.64 -31.37 0.30
N ALA A 177 6.33 -31.52 -0.83
CA ALA A 177 6.11 -30.71 -2.02
C ALA A 177 4.83 -31.11 -2.78
N ALA A 178 4.46 -32.39 -2.74
CA ALA A 178 3.17 -32.91 -3.22
C ALA A 178 2.01 -32.45 -2.32
N ASN A 179 2.28 -32.28 -1.02
CA ASN A 179 1.36 -31.65 -0.10
C ASN A 179 1.35 -30.12 -0.30
N LYS A 180 0.44 -29.68 -1.17
CA LYS A 180 0.26 -28.28 -1.53
C LYS A 180 0.18 -27.33 -0.32
N ALA A 181 -0.40 -27.76 0.81
CA ALA A 181 -0.53 -26.93 2.01
C ALA A 181 0.79 -26.77 2.78
N ALA A 182 1.54 -27.87 2.98
CA ALA A 182 2.86 -27.81 3.63
C ALA A 182 3.88 -27.06 2.76
N ASN A 183 3.83 -27.27 1.45
CA ASN A 183 4.66 -26.56 0.49
C ASN A 183 4.39 -25.04 0.53
N ASN A 184 3.12 -24.63 0.59
CA ASN A 184 2.74 -23.23 0.69
C ASN A 184 3.30 -22.55 1.96
N ALA A 185 3.28 -23.24 3.10
CA ALA A 185 3.77 -22.69 4.36
C ALA A 185 5.31 -22.52 4.36
N ILE A 186 6.04 -23.49 3.79
CA ILE A 186 7.50 -23.36 3.58
C ILE A 186 7.80 -22.22 2.60
N PHE A 187 7.10 -22.15 1.46
CA PHE A 187 7.29 -21.08 0.45
C PHE A 187 7.14 -19.69 1.04
N ARG A 188 6.10 -19.49 1.85
CA ARG A 188 5.86 -18.23 2.54
C ARG A 188 7.05 -17.86 3.42
N ASP A 189 7.51 -18.80 4.25
CA ASP A 189 8.57 -18.56 5.23
C ASP A 189 9.92 -18.27 4.56
N ILE A 190 10.30 -18.99 3.50
CA ILE A 190 11.59 -18.77 2.81
C ILE A 190 11.66 -17.41 2.07
N LEU A 191 10.52 -16.73 1.89
CA LEU A 191 10.43 -15.40 1.29
C LEU A 191 10.29 -14.28 2.32
N MET A 192 10.34 -14.59 3.62
CA MET A 192 10.28 -13.57 4.65
C MET A 192 11.58 -12.77 4.73
N LEU A 193 11.47 -11.46 4.97
CA LEU A 193 12.60 -10.52 4.97
C LEU A 193 13.71 -10.91 5.96
N GLU A 194 13.34 -11.37 7.15
CA GLU A 194 14.27 -11.80 8.20
C GLU A 194 14.75 -13.26 8.04
N ASN A 195 14.21 -14.01 7.07
CA ASN A 195 14.42 -15.45 6.94
C ASN A 195 15.24 -15.80 5.69
N GLN A 196 16.35 -15.09 5.49
CA GLN A 196 17.19 -15.17 4.29
C GLN A 196 18.61 -15.62 4.63
N ILE A 197 19.26 -16.27 3.66
CA ILE A 197 20.72 -16.44 3.61
C ILE A 197 21.26 -15.86 2.29
N PRO A 198 22.50 -15.37 2.27
CA PRO A 198 23.12 -14.87 1.04
C PRO A 198 23.28 -15.96 -0.01
N PHE A 199 23.02 -15.65 -1.27
CA PHE A 199 23.18 -16.60 -2.39
C PHE A 199 24.63 -17.07 -2.57
N PHE A 200 25.63 -16.28 -2.20
CA PHE A 200 27.01 -16.77 -2.25
C PHE A 200 27.20 -18.00 -1.35
N VAL A 201 26.48 -18.11 -0.23
CA VAL A 201 26.51 -19.30 0.65
C VAL A 201 26.02 -20.53 -0.12
N LEU A 202 24.95 -20.41 -0.91
CA LEU A 202 24.49 -21.50 -1.78
C LEU A 202 25.54 -21.82 -2.86
N ARG A 203 26.17 -20.81 -3.46
CA ARG A 203 27.20 -21.03 -4.50
C ARG A 203 28.42 -21.78 -3.96
N GLU A 204 28.87 -21.45 -2.75
CA GLU A 204 29.94 -22.19 -2.05
C GLU A 204 29.57 -23.66 -1.83
N LEU A 205 28.30 -23.98 -1.53
CA LEU A 205 27.84 -25.36 -1.46
C LEU A 205 27.89 -26.07 -2.83
N LEU A 206 27.52 -25.36 -3.90
CA LEU A 206 27.43 -25.92 -5.25
C LEU A 206 28.79 -26.11 -5.91
N GLU A 207 29.79 -25.30 -5.56
CA GLU A 207 31.16 -25.49 -6.06
C GLU A 207 31.72 -26.90 -5.77
N PHE A 208 31.20 -27.58 -4.73
CA PHE A 208 31.57 -28.97 -4.43
C PHE A 208 30.79 -30.03 -5.18
N GLN A 209 29.61 -29.68 -5.69
CA GLN A 209 28.72 -30.62 -6.36
C GLN A 209 28.87 -30.56 -7.88
N PHE A 210 29.33 -29.42 -8.41
CA PHE A 210 29.42 -29.16 -9.84
C PHE A 210 30.88 -29.07 -10.32
N PRO A 211 31.20 -29.53 -11.55
CA PRO A 211 32.55 -29.41 -12.12
C PRO A 211 33.04 -27.98 -12.35
N SER A 212 32.13 -27.01 -12.47
CA SER A 212 32.44 -25.59 -12.65
C SER A 212 31.39 -24.69 -11.98
N LEU A 213 31.82 -23.50 -11.55
CA LEU A 213 30.95 -22.49 -10.95
C LEU A 213 29.91 -21.96 -11.94
N GLU A 214 30.26 -21.86 -13.23
CA GLU A 214 29.34 -21.45 -14.30
C GLU A 214 28.14 -22.42 -14.40
N LEU A 215 28.40 -23.73 -14.37
CA LEU A 215 27.34 -24.73 -14.45
C LEU A 215 26.47 -24.71 -13.18
N ALA A 216 27.07 -24.49 -12.01
CA ALA A 216 26.33 -24.31 -10.76
C ALA A 216 25.41 -23.09 -10.82
N ASP A 217 25.90 -21.96 -11.34
CA ASP A 217 25.12 -20.73 -11.48
C ASP A 217 23.96 -20.89 -12.48
N GLU A 218 24.19 -21.57 -13.61
CA GLU A 218 23.13 -21.90 -14.58
C GLU A 218 22.05 -22.79 -13.96
N TRP A 219 22.44 -23.81 -13.20
CA TRP A 219 21.51 -24.71 -12.50
C TRP A 219 20.71 -23.97 -11.44
N LEU A 220 21.37 -23.17 -10.60
CA LEU A 220 20.72 -22.38 -9.57
C LEU A 220 19.75 -21.38 -10.19
N LEU A 221 20.16 -20.67 -11.24
CA LEU A 221 19.30 -19.74 -11.97
C LEU A 221 18.10 -20.45 -12.58
N SER A 222 18.27 -21.64 -13.17
CA SER A 222 17.16 -22.43 -13.72
C SER A 222 16.12 -22.80 -12.65
N MET A 223 16.56 -23.26 -11.47
CA MET A 223 15.67 -23.55 -10.35
C MET A 223 14.96 -22.30 -9.84
N LEU A 224 15.69 -21.19 -9.71
CA LEU A 224 15.14 -19.91 -9.29
C LEU A 224 14.13 -19.35 -10.30
N LEU A 225 14.38 -19.46 -11.60
CA LEU A 225 13.43 -19.04 -12.65
C LEU A 225 12.15 -19.89 -12.62
N GLY A 226 12.29 -21.20 -12.40
CA GLY A 226 11.15 -22.09 -12.17
C GLY A 226 10.33 -21.64 -10.97
N LEU A 227 11.00 -21.42 -9.85
CA LEU A 227 10.39 -20.91 -8.63
C LEU A 227 9.74 -19.53 -8.83
N GLY A 228 10.41 -18.60 -9.50
CA GLY A 228 9.91 -17.26 -9.77
C GLY A 228 8.61 -17.27 -10.57
N LYS A 229 8.49 -18.19 -11.54
CA LYS A 229 7.23 -18.38 -12.29
C LYS A 229 6.07 -18.84 -11.40
N ASP A 230 6.36 -19.58 -10.36
CA ASP A 230 5.37 -20.13 -9.44
C ASP A 230 4.99 -19.16 -8.32
N LEU A 231 5.97 -18.37 -7.87
CA LEU A 231 5.80 -17.38 -6.81
C LEU A 231 5.30 -16.03 -7.33
N SER A 232 5.51 -15.74 -8.61
CA SER A 232 5.06 -14.47 -9.18
C SER A 232 3.54 -14.39 -9.07
N PRO A 233 3.01 -13.38 -8.35
CA PRO A 233 1.58 -13.13 -8.34
C PRO A 233 1.13 -12.63 -9.72
N PHE A 234 2.04 -12.15 -10.58
CA PHE A 234 1.71 -11.63 -11.90
C PHE A 234 1.81 -12.69 -12.99
N LYS A 235 0.83 -12.69 -13.88
CA LYS A 235 0.91 -13.47 -15.13
C LYS A 235 1.82 -12.72 -16.11
N MET A 236 3.03 -13.25 -16.32
CA MET A 236 4.00 -12.68 -17.26
C MET A 236 3.97 -13.39 -18.62
N VAL A 237 4.33 -12.66 -19.69
CA VAL A 237 4.71 -13.26 -20.99
C VAL A 237 5.86 -14.23 -20.77
N GLU A 238 5.95 -15.29 -21.57
CA GLU A 238 6.98 -16.35 -21.45
C GLU A 238 8.44 -15.86 -21.57
N GLU A 239 8.65 -14.59 -21.94
CA GLU A 239 9.95 -13.95 -21.92
C GLU A 239 10.37 -13.62 -20.48
N PHE A 240 11.32 -14.41 -19.98
CA PHE A 240 11.87 -14.22 -18.64
C PHE A 240 12.59 -12.87 -18.53
N PRO A 241 12.46 -12.18 -17.37
CA PRO A 241 13.30 -11.03 -17.11
C PRO A 241 14.77 -11.44 -17.21
N LYS A 242 15.60 -10.61 -17.85
CA LYS A 242 17.04 -10.82 -17.96
C LYS A 242 17.69 -10.58 -16.60
N ILE A 243 17.62 -11.59 -15.73
CA ILE A 243 18.22 -11.58 -14.40
C ILE A 243 19.53 -12.35 -14.47
N GLN A 244 20.62 -11.70 -14.06
CA GLN A 244 21.88 -12.38 -13.80
C GLN A 244 21.91 -12.77 -12.32
N LEU A 245 22.30 -14.02 -12.04
CA LEU A 245 22.39 -14.51 -10.66
C LEU A 245 23.33 -13.66 -9.81
N MET A 246 24.42 -13.18 -10.41
CA MET A 246 25.42 -12.30 -9.78
C MET A 246 24.81 -11.00 -9.25
N ASP A 247 23.73 -10.53 -9.85
CA ASP A 247 23.07 -9.31 -9.39
C ASP A 247 22.29 -9.58 -8.10
N CYS A 248 21.82 -10.81 -7.86
CA CYS A 248 20.90 -11.17 -6.79
C CYS A 248 21.64 -11.53 -5.49
N VAL A 249 21.22 -10.91 -4.39
CA VAL A 249 21.88 -11.08 -3.10
C VAL A 249 21.35 -12.30 -2.33
N HIS A 250 20.04 -12.50 -2.32
CA HIS A 250 19.34 -13.59 -1.63
C HIS A 250 17.98 -13.88 -2.29
N LEU A 251 17.22 -14.84 -1.77
CA LEU A 251 16.01 -15.35 -2.41
C LEU A 251 14.90 -14.29 -2.56
N LEU A 252 14.62 -13.53 -1.50
CA LEU A 252 13.64 -12.44 -1.56
C LEU A 252 14.04 -11.33 -2.55
N ASP A 253 15.34 -11.01 -2.67
CA ASP A 253 15.84 -10.04 -3.66
C ASP A 253 15.62 -10.56 -5.09
N PHE A 254 15.90 -11.85 -5.33
CA PHE A 254 15.56 -12.49 -6.60
C PHE A 254 14.05 -12.40 -6.90
N ALA A 255 13.21 -12.76 -5.93
CA ALA A 255 11.76 -12.75 -6.10
C ALA A 255 11.23 -11.33 -6.38
N TYR A 256 11.77 -10.32 -5.70
CA TYR A 256 11.48 -8.91 -5.96
C TYR A 256 11.87 -8.50 -7.39
N ARG A 257 13.10 -8.79 -7.82
CA ARG A 257 13.60 -8.47 -9.18
C ARG A 257 12.91 -9.24 -10.30
N PHE A 258 12.34 -10.40 -9.98
CA PHE A 258 11.53 -11.17 -10.91
C PHE A 258 10.21 -10.45 -11.25
N ILE A 259 9.67 -9.68 -10.32
CA ILE A 259 8.36 -9.04 -10.42
C ILE A 259 8.48 -7.57 -10.81
N VAL A 260 9.47 -6.87 -10.26
CA VAL A 260 9.62 -5.42 -10.40
C VAL A 260 10.46 -5.08 -11.62
N PRO A 261 9.95 -4.24 -12.54
CA PRO A 261 10.70 -3.84 -13.72
C PRO A 261 11.96 -3.05 -13.35
N LYS A 262 13.06 -3.27 -14.07
CA LYS A 262 14.26 -2.42 -13.97
C LYS A 262 13.93 -1.06 -14.60
N LEU A 263 13.73 -0.04 -13.77
CA LEU A 263 13.66 1.35 -14.23
C LEU A 263 15.09 1.89 -14.26
N GLU A 264 15.55 2.35 -15.42
CA GLU A 264 16.82 3.08 -15.51
C GLU A 264 16.68 4.37 -14.68
N GLU A 265 17.57 4.55 -13.69
CA GLU A 265 17.65 5.79 -12.93
C GLU A 265 18.02 6.93 -13.89
N GLN A 266 17.05 7.76 -14.26
CA GLN A 266 17.37 9.09 -14.75
C GLN A 266 17.92 9.85 -13.56
N SER A 267 19.23 10.14 -13.59
CA SER A 267 19.92 10.98 -12.61
C SER A 267 19.34 12.38 -12.62
N HIS A 268 18.29 12.57 -11.84
CA HIS A 268 17.89 13.88 -11.37
C HIS A 268 18.22 13.94 -9.88
N ASP A 269 19.34 14.60 -9.57
CA ASP A 269 19.68 15.11 -8.25
C ASP A 269 18.46 15.87 -7.70
N HIS A 270 17.65 15.20 -6.90
CA HIS A 270 16.78 15.88 -5.96
C HIS A 270 17.55 15.97 -4.65
N HIS A 271 18.31 17.05 -4.54
CA HIS A 271 18.68 17.65 -3.26
C HIS A 271 17.40 17.69 -2.40
N ILE A 272 17.43 16.94 -1.30
CA ILE A 272 16.46 17.08 -0.21
C ILE A 272 16.57 18.52 0.24
N THR A 273 15.57 19.33 -0.09
CA THR A 273 15.39 20.65 0.53
C THR A 273 14.45 20.43 1.68
N GLU A 274 15.04 20.27 2.87
CA GLU A 274 14.39 20.62 4.12
C GLU A 274 13.99 22.09 4.00
N ILE A 275 12.70 22.37 4.09
CA ILE A 275 12.20 23.75 4.14
C ILE A 275 12.38 24.18 5.60
N GLU A 276 13.47 24.89 5.86
CA GLU A 276 13.60 25.73 7.05
C GLU A 276 12.70 26.96 6.87
N GLU A 277 11.77 27.14 7.81
CA GLU A 277 11.09 28.40 8.03
C GLU A 277 12.09 29.40 8.59
N ASP A 278 12.29 30.53 7.91
CA ASP A 278 12.74 31.74 8.59
C ASP A 278 12.09 32.96 7.95
N GLY A 279 11.45 33.76 8.81
CA GLY A 279 10.84 35.02 8.46
C GLY A 279 11.81 36.17 8.65
N GLU A 280 11.78 37.16 7.76
CA GLU A 280 11.93 38.55 8.18
C GLU A 280 11.41 39.53 7.13
N SER A 281 10.75 40.55 7.67
CA SER A 281 10.12 41.70 7.01
C SER A 281 11.12 42.82 6.68
N LYS A 282 10.87 43.59 5.60
CA LYS A 282 10.60 45.06 5.58
C LYS A 282 10.75 45.65 4.17
N GLU A 283 9.72 46.37 3.71
CA GLU A 283 9.67 47.84 3.45
C GLU A 283 10.62 48.31 2.33
N GLY A 284 10.25 49.07 1.31
CA GLY A 284 9.05 49.85 0.98
C GLY A 284 9.42 50.86 -0.12
N GLU A 285 8.38 51.47 -0.73
CA GLU A 285 8.40 52.67 -1.59
C GLU A 285 8.98 52.54 -3.02
N LYS A 286 8.43 53.18 -4.07
CA LYS A 286 7.42 54.24 -4.20
C LYS A 286 6.89 54.31 -5.65
N ASP A 287 5.58 54.50 -5.78
CA ASP A 287 4.80 55.44 -6.61
C ASP A 287 5.27 55.94 -8.00
N SER A 288 4.36 55.87 -8.98
CA SER A 288 3.58 57.05 -9.49
C SER A 288 2.60 56.62 -10.60
N PHE A 289 1.27 56.78 -10.40
CA PHE A 289 0.40 57.91 -10.80
C PHE A 289 0.32 58.09 -12.34
N THR A 290 -0.82 58.10 -13.03
CA THR A 290 -2.07 58.89 -12.87
C THR A 290 -3.22 58.28 -13.70
N GLY A 291 -4.46 58.35 -13.21
CA GLY A 291 -5.67 58.17 -14.02
C GLY A 291 -6.95 58.31 -13.19
N GLU A 292 -7.54 59.50 -13.21
CA GLU A 292 -8.69 59.96 -12.40
C GLU A 292 -10.06 59.33 -12.74
N PRO A 293 -11.07 59.49 -11.87
CA PRO A 293 -12.26 58.63 -11.79
C PRO A 293 -13.41 59.14 -12.67
N SER A 294 -14.11 58.22 -13.34
CA SER A 294 -15.41 58.54 -13.94
C SER A 294 -16.44 57.43 -13.75
N TYR A 295 -17.70 57.87 -13.75
CA TYR A 295 -18.94 57.10 -13.75
C TYR A 295 -19.32 56.34 -12.47
N VAL A 296 -18.40 55.58 -11.87
CA VAL A 296 -18.73 54.67 -10.75
C VAL A 296 -19.13 55.43 -9.48
N ARG A 297 -18.41 56.49 -9.13
CA ARG A 297 -18.72 57.32 -7.94
C ARG A 297 -20.03 58.11 -8.10
N ARG A 298 -20.47 58.37 -9.34
CA ARG A 298 -21.74 59.06 -9.63
C ARG A 298 -22.93 58.12 -9.49
N LEU A 299 -22.80 56.89 -10.00
CA LEU A 299 -23.79 55.82 -9.88
C LEU A 299 -24.02 55.37 -8.44
N VAL A 300 -22.94 55.22 -7.65
CA VAL A 300 -23.04 54.84 -6.23
C VAL A 300 -23.80 55.90 -5.44
N ASN A 301 -23.56 57.19 -5.72
CA ASN A 301 -24.24 58.29 -5.04
C ASN A 301 -25.72 58.39 -5.44
N GLU A 302 -26.09 58.10 -6.70
CA GLU A 302 -27.50 58.09 -7.14
C GLU A 302 -28.29 56.90 -6.54
N VAL A 303 -27.68 55.72 -6.48
CA VAL A 303 -28.28 54.54 -5.83
C VAL A 303 -28.45 54.76 -4.32
N TRP A 304 -27.47 55.39 -3.67
CA TRP A 304 -27.56 55.75 -2.25
C TRP A 304 -28.65 56.79 -1.96
N ASN A 305 -28.90 57.72 -2.89
CA ASN A 305 -29.95 58.74 -2.77
C ASN A 305 -31.37 58.19 -3.00
N ILE A 306 -31.50 57.07 -3.72
CA ILE A 306 -32.77 56.34 -3.88
C ILE A 306 -33.05 55.47 -2.66
N LEU A 307 -32.03 54.78 -2.15
CA LEU A 307 -32.14 53.90 -0.98
C LEU A 307 -32.39 54.68 0.32
N SER A 308 -31.88 55.90 0.45
CA SER A 308 -32.11 56.77 1.61
C SER A 308 -33.51 57.39 1.68
N LYS A 309 -34.32 57.26 0.60
CA LYS A 309 -35.71 57.73 0.55
C LYS A 309 -36.74 56.68 0.97
N LEU A 310 -36.35 55.42 1.17
CA LEU A 310 -37.20 54.39 1.75
C LEU A 310 -37.14 54.50 3.29
N GLY A 311 -38.30 54.69 3.94
CA GLY A 311 -38.38 54.78 5.41
C GLY A 311 -37.73 53.58 6.10
N LYS A 312 -37.27 53.74 7.35
CA LYS A 312 -36.36 52.80 8.05
C LYS A 312 -36.84 51.34 8.25
N GLY A 313 -38.05 50.98 7.83
CA GLY A 313 -38.64 49.64 8.00
C GLY A 313 -38.15 48.54 7.04
N PRO A 314 -38.08 48.74 5.70
CA PRO A 314 -37.73 47.69 4.75
C PRO A 314 -36.22 47.35 4.73
N VAL A 315 -35.36 48.30 5.09
CA VAL A 315 -33.89 48.11 5.03
C VAL A 315 -33.40 47.06 6.03
N GLN A 316 -34.06 46.95 7.19
CA GLN A 316 -33.73 45.97 8.23
C GLN A 316 -34.21 44.55 7.85
N TRP A 317 -35.35 44.47 7.17
CA TRP A 317 -35.91 43.22 6.63
C TRP A 317 -35.07 42.69 5.46
N ILE A 318 -34.66 43.57 4.53
CA ILE A 318 -33.76 43.24 3.41
C ILE A 318 -32.39 42.76 3.91
N LYS A 319 -31.86 43.34 4.99
CA LYS A 319 -30.62 42.86 5.64
C LYS A 319 -30.75 41.44 6.22
N SER A 320 -31.91 41.05 6.73
CA SER A 320 -32.12 39.70 7.29
C SER A 320 -32.37 38.63 6.21
N VAL A 321 -33.00 38.99 5.10
CA VAL A 321 -33.35 38.03 4.04
C VAL A 321 -32.18 37.78 3.08
N ILE A 322 -31.38 38.80 2.75
CA ILE A 322 -30.26 38.69 1.80
C ILE A 322 -29.02 38.01 2.41
N PHE A 323 -28.81 38.10 3.74
CA PHE A 323 -27.65 37.51 4.43
C PHE A 323 -27.92 36.15 5.08
N SER A 324 -29.03 35.49 4.76
CA SER A 324 -29.29 34.13 5.23
C SER A 324 -28.74 33.09 4.23
N LYS A 325 -27.93 32.14 4.75
CA LYS A 325 -27.30 31.02 4.04
C LYS A 325 -28.17 30.23 3.02
N PRO A 326 -29.51 30.14 3.12
CA PRO A 326 -30.31 29.48 2.07
C PRO A 326 -30.31 30.17 0.70
N LEU A 327 -30.14 31.50 0.62
CA LEU A 327 -30.19 32.19 -0.69
C LEU A 327 -28.90 32.02 -1.51
N GLU A 328 -27.79 31.71 -0.85
CA GLU A 328 -26.50 31.43 -1.47
C GLU A 328 -26.52 30.14 -2.33
N VAL A 329 -27.40 29.19 -1.98
CA VAL A 329 -27.62 27.94 -2.72
C VAL A 329 -28.35 28.20 -4.04
N LEU A 330 -29.33 29.11 -4.03
CA LEU A 330 -30.07 29.56 -5.22
C LEU A 330 -29.20 30.34 -6.21
N VAL A 331 -28.22 31.06 -5.69
CA VAL A 331 -27.23 31.87 -6.43
C VAL A 331 -26.19 31.00 -7.15
N LYS A 332 -25.90 29.79 -6.66
CA LYS A 332 -24.84 28.91 -7.18
C LYS A 332 -25.37 27.68 -7.95
N LEU A 333 -26.68 27.61 -8.20
CA LEU A 333 -27.34 26.57 -9.01
C LEU A 333 -27.06 26.79 -10.52
N PRO A 334 -26.79 25.73 -11.31
CA PRO A 334 -26.59 25.86 -12.75
C PRO A 334 -27.84 26.45 -13.44
N TRP A 335 -27.68 27.58 -14.15
CA TRP A 335 -28.77 28.32 -14.80
C TRP A 335 -29.58 27.50 -15.83
N THR A 336 -29.04 26.37 -16.28
CA THR A 336 -29.71 25.41 -17.18
C THR A 336 -30.90 24.67 -16.54
N ILE A 337 -31.02 24.68 -15.21
CA ILE A 337 -32.11 24.06 -14.45
C ILE A 337 -33.25 25.07 -14.19
N ILE A 338 -32.89 26.33 -13.92
CA ILE A 338 -33.83 27.40 -13.55
C ILE A 338 -34.62 27.91 -14.76
N SER A 339 -34.01 27.89 -15.96
CA SER A 339 -34.61 28.41 -17.20
C SER A 339 -35.78 27.58 -17.75
N LYS A 340 -36.03 26.38 -17.22
CA LYS A 340 -37.13 25.49 -17.65
C LYS A 340 -38.44 25.75 -16.93
N VAL A 341 -38.48 26.66 -15.96
CA VAL A 341 -39.69 27.04 -15.23
C VAL A 341 -40.24 28.36 -15.80
N PRO A 342 -41.46 28.39 -16.36
CA PRO A 342 -41.98 29.55 -17.11
C PRO A 342 -41.98 30.88 -16.33
N VAL A 343 -42.24 30.81 -15.03
CA VAL A 343 -42.35 32.00 -14.15
C VAL A 343 -40.98 32.64 -13.87
N LEU A 344 -39.88 31.88 -13.92
CA LEU A 344 -38.53 32.36 -13.62
C LEU A 344 -37.84 33.04 -14.81
N ASN A 345 -38.34 32.80 -16.03
CA ASN A 345 -37.80 33.43 -17.24
C ASN A 345 -38.07 34.95 -17.30
N MET A 346 -39.06 35.44 -16.53
CA MET A 346 -39.38 36.88 -16.43
C MET A 346 -38.46 37.66 -15.48
N LEU A 347 -37.64 36.98 -14.67
CA LEU A 347 -36.72 37.61 -13.69
C LEU A 347 -35.26 37.59 -14.14
N LYS A 348 -34.98 37.15 -15.38
CA LYS A 348 -33.64 36.95 -15.92
C LYS A 348 -32.78 38.22 -15.94
N GLN A 349 -33.32 39.32 -16.48
CA GLN A 349 -32.56 40.57 -16.64
C GLN A 349 -32.24 41.30 -15.31
N PRO A 350 -33.17 41.41 -14.35
CA PRO A 350 -32.87 42.01 -13.04
C PRO A 350 -31.86 41.21 -12.23
N LEU A 351 -31.92 39.88 -12.26
CA LEU A 351 -31.01 39.03 -11.49
C LEU A 351 -29.58 39.07 -12.04
N GLU A 352 -29.38 38.95 -13.36
CA GLU A 352 -28.03 38.96 -13.98
C GLU A 352 -27.24 40.25 -13.66
N GLN A 353 -27.92 41.39 -13.51
CA GLN A 353 -27.29 42.66 -13.10
C GLN A 353 -26.88 42.67 -11.61
N VAL A 354 -27.64 41.98 -10.74
CA VAL A 354 -27.30 41.83 -9.31
C VAL A 354 -26.16 40.82 -9.12
N PHE A 355 -26.15 39.73 -9.86
CA PHE A 355 -25.10 38.71 -9.82
C PHE A 355 -23.74 39.23 -10.30
N SER A 356 -23.72 40.01 -11.38
CA SER A 356 -22.47 40.60 -11.89
C SER A 356 -21.87 41.66 -10.94
N ALA A 357 -22.69 42.32 -10.12
CA ALA A 357 -22.23 43.24 -9.08
C ALA A 357 -21.64 42.53 -7.85
N LEU A 358 -22.12 41.32 -7.53
CA LEU A 358 -21.65 40.53 -6.37
C LEU A 358 -20.35 39.76 -6.63
N TYR A 359 -20.03 39.44 -7.89
CA TYR A 359 -18.83 38.67 -8.25
C TYR A 359 -17.54 39.51 -8.44
N LYS A 360 -17.59 40.83 -8.26
CA LYS A 360 -16.41 41.71 -8.40
C LYS A 360 -15.75 42.14 -7.07
N GLY A 361 -16.19 41.60 -5.94
CA GLY A 361 -15.59 41.92 -4.64
C GLY A 361 -15.69 40.76 -3.67
N GLY A 362 -14.67 39.91 -3.62
CA GLY A 362 -14.64 38.80 -2.66
C GLY A 362 -13.55 37.78 -2.91
N GLU A 363 -12.28 38.19 -2.94
CA GLU A 363 -11.19 37.28 -2.57
C GLU A 363 -10.73 37.65 -1.17
N LYS A 364 -10.89 36.73 -0.21
CA LYS A 364 -10.06 36.66 1.01
C LYS A 364 -10.19 35.29 1.69
N LYS A 365 -9.02 34.65 1.79
CA LYS A 365 -8.41 33.81 2.85
C LYS A 365 -9.32 32.94 3.72
N GLU A 366 -9.07 31.63 3.66
CA GLU A 366 -9.59 30.62 4.59
C GLU A 366 -8.75 30.66 5.89
N ASP A 367 -9.45 30.81 7.02
CA ASP A 367 -8.91 30.75 8.38
C ASP A 367 -8.92 29.30 8.89
N GLU A 368 -7.86 28.95 9.63
CA GLU A 368 -7.64 27.71 10.37
C GLU A 368 -8.54 27.63 11.60
N ASP A 369 -9.23 26.50 11.80
CA ASP A 369 -9.91 26.20 13.07
C ASP A 369 -9.01 25.30 13.94
N SER A 370 -8.62 25.88 15.08
CA SER A 370 -7.98 25.24 16.22
C SER A 370 -8.99 24.45 17.06
N ASP A 371 -8.66 23.22 17.43
CA ASP A 371 -9.27 22.54 18.58
C ASP A 371 -8.20 21.87 19.44
N SER A 372 -8.23 22.15 20.75
CA SER A 372 -7.20 21.77 21.71
C SER A 372 -7.52 20.51 22.52
N ASN A 373 -6.47 19.72 22.73
CA ASN A 373 -6.16 18.86 23.88
C ASN A 373 -6.89 17.52 24.09
N GLY A 374 -6.19 16.46 23.67
CA GLY A 374 -6.10 15.17 24.36
C GLY A 374 -4.77 14.51 23.99
N ASN A 375 -3.83 14.41 24.94
CA ASN A 375 -2.51 13.81 24.76
C ASN A 375 -2.63 12.37 24.24
N THR A 376 -2.29 12.17 22.96
CA THR A 376 -1.92 10.88 22.40
C THR A 376 -0.80 11.17 21.42
N GLU A 377 0.34 10.50 21.60
CA GLU A 377 1.50 10.59 20.72
C GLU A 377 1.05 10.54 19.26
N LYS A 378 1.29 11.62 18.50
CA LYS A 378 0.96 11.69 17.08
C LYS A 378 1.84 10.69 16.33
N HIS A 379 1.33 9.49 16.11
CA HIS A 379 1.80 8.62 15.04
C HIS A 379 1.67 9.37 13.70
N PRO A 380 2.64 9.25 12.77
CA PRO A 380 2.51 9.85 11.45
C PRO A 380 1.24 9.32 10.78
N LEU A 381 0.33 10.24 10.43
CA LEU A 381 -0.90 9.93 9.71
C LEU A 381 -0.49 9.37 8.33
N ILE A 382 -0.81 8.10 8.09
CA ILE A 382 -0.53 7.46 6.80
C ILE A 382 -1.53 8.01 5.79
N GLU A 383 -1.04 8.73 4.78
CA GLU A 383 -1.87 9.29 3.72
C GLU A 383 -2.18 8.22 2.67
N GLU A 384 -3.45 7.86 2.54
CA GLU A 384 -3.92 6.96 1.48
C GLU A 384 -3.96 7.68 0.13
N ILE A 385 -3.66 6.95 -0.96
CA ILE A 385 -3.79 7.49 -2.32
C ILE A 385 -5.25 7.88 -2.56
N LYS A 386 -5.47 9.15 -2.93
CA LYS A 386 -6.78 9.64 -3.33
C LYS A 386 -7.07 9.22 -4.77
N ILE A 387 -7.71 8.08 -4.98
CA ILE A 387 -8.24 7.60 -6.26
C ILE A 387 -9.63 6.98 -6.05
N PRO A 388 -10.59 7.09 -6.99
CA PRO A 388 -11.90 6.48 -6.84
C PRO A 388 -11.84 4.95 -6.99
N SER A 389 -12.78 4.25 -6.35
CA SER A 389 -12.91 2.79 -6.45
C SER A 389 -13.19 2.31 -7.87
N VAL A 390 -12.96 1.02 -8.14
CA VAL A 390 -13.25 0.38 -9.43
C VAL A 390 -14.70 0.62 -9.85
N ILE A 391 -15.65 0.43 -8.93
CA ILE A 391 -17.07 0.64 -9.23
C ILE A 391 -17.38 2.12 -9.49
N ASP A 392 -16.81 3.05 -8.72
CA ASP A 392 -16.97 4.50 -8.97
C ASP A 392 -16.45 4.90 -10.35
N LEU A 393 -15.30 4.36 -10.75
CA LEU A 393 -14.69 4.60 -12.07
C LEU A 393 -15.55 3.99 -13.18
N PHE A 394 -16.04 2.77 -13.00
CA PHE A 394 -16.93 2.11 -13.96
C PHE A 394 -18.22 2.91 -14.18
N GLU A 395 -18.84 3.42 -13.11
CA GLU A 395 -20.07 4.20 -13.15
C GLU A 395 -19.97 5.51 -13.96
N VAL A 396 -18.76 6.01 -14.19
CA VAL A 396 -18.52 7.21 -15.00
C VAL A 396 -18.04 6.92 -16.42
N GLY A 397 -17.92 5.63 -16.77
CA GLY A 397 -17.60 5.14 -18.11
C GLY A 397 -16.16 4.64 -18.29
N VAL A 398 -15.40 4.40 -17.21
CA VAL A 398 -14.06 3.80 -17.32
C VAL A 398 -14.15 2.30 -17.61
N CYS A 399 -13.42 1.86 -18.63
CA CYS A 399 -13.26 0.45 -18.98
C CYS A 399 -11.99 -0.11 -18.35
N PHE A 400 -12.04 -1.33 -17.84
CA PHE A 400 -10.87 -2.02 -17.28
C PHE A 400 -10.44 -3.16 -18.20
N MET A 401 -9.13 -3.23 -18.50
CA MET A 401 -8.53 -4.22 -19.39
C MET A 401 -7.26 -4.86 -18.80
N PRO A 402 -7.10 -6.19 -18.91
CA PRO A 402 -5.94 -6.89 -18.41
C PRO A 402 -4.71 -6.75 -19.32
N THR A 403 -3.52 -6.81 -18.72
CA THR A 403 -2.21 -6.85 -19.40
C THR A 403 -1.33 -7.99 -18.88
N ASN A 404 -0.43 -8.51 -19.72
CA ASN A 404 0.44 -9.67 -19.40
C ASN A 404 1.91 -9.28 -19.16
N GLU A 405 2.21 -7.99 -19.05
CA GLU A 405 3.58 -7.45 -18.97
C GLU A 405 3.97 -7.03 -17.54
N GLY A 406 3.20 -7.45 -16.53
CA GLY A 406 3.46 -7.07 -15.13
C GLY A 406 3.27 -5.58 -14.87
N ILE A 407 3.88 -5.06 -13.79
CA ILE A 407 3.59 -3.73 -13.24
C ILE A 407 3.89 -2.59 -14.24
N GLN A 408 4.90 -2.73 -15.10
CA GLN A 408 5.26 -1.70 -16.09
C GLN A 408 4.15 -1.37 -17.10
N SER A 409 3.17 -2.26 -17.25
CA SER A 409 2.09 -2.11 -18.23
C SER A 409 0.87 -1.34 -17.73
N ILE A 410 0.90 -0.87 -16.48
CA ILE A 410 -0.15 -0.03 -15.92
C ILE A 410 -0.23 1.27 -16.73
N ASN A 411 -1.40 1.54 -17.30
CA ASN A 411 -1.63 2.73 -18.11
C ASN A 411 -3.10 3.13 -18.09
N PHE A 412 -3.37 4.42 -18.31
CA PHE A 412 -4.71 4.93 -18.53
C PHE A 412 -4.78 5.70 -19.86
N ASP A 413 -5.53 5.16 -20.82
CA ASP A 413 -5.80 5.86 -22.07
C ASP A 413 -7.01 6.78 -21.91
N VAL A 414 -6.72 8.08 -21.78
CA VAL A 414 -7.74 9.13 -21.62
C VAL A 414 -8.71 9.19 -22.80
N LYS A 415 -8.29 8.82 -24.02
CA LYS A 415 -9.13 8.92 -25.23
C LYS A 415 -10.21 7.84 -25.24
N THR A 416 -9.81 6.61 -24.91
CA THR A 416 -10.73 5.46 -24.86
C THR A 416 -11.36 5.28 -23.47
N ALA A 417 -10.90 6.03 -22.46
CA ALA A 417 -11.24 5.87 -21.06
C ALA A 417 -10.96 4.44 -20.56
N THR A 418 -9.82 3.87 -20.97
CA THR A 418 -9.44 2.50 -20.62
C THR A 418 -8.31 2.49 -19.60
N PHE A 419 -8.53 1.82 -18.49
CA PHE A 419 -7.55 1.54 -17.45
C PHE A 419 -6.98 0.13 -17.63
N TYR A 420 -5.70 0.07 -17.99
CA TYR A 420 -4.93 -1.15 -18.16
C TYR A 420 -4.26 -1.52 -16.83
N LEU A 421 -4.49 -2.76 -16.37
CA LEU A 421 -3.93 -3.31 -15.14
C LEU A 421 -3.33 -4.70 -15.39
N PRO A 422 -2.21 -5.03 -14.73
CA PRO A 422 -1.61 -6.35 -14.87
C PRO A 422 -2.49 -7.43 -14.27
N ILE A 423 -2.50 -8.60 -14.90
CA ILE A 423 -3.19 -9.77 -14.36
C ILE A 423 -2.45 -10.26 -13.11
N ILE A 424 -3.18 -10.33 -12.00
CA ILE A 424 -2.67 -10.82 -10.71
C ILE A 424 -3.46 -12.04 -10.23
N SER A 425 -2.74 -13.09 -9.85
CA SER A 425 -3.23 -14.28 -9.18
C SER A 425 -3.08 -14.11 -7.67
N VAL A 426 -4.20 -14.15 -6.95
CA VAL A 426 -4.24 -13.98 -5.50
C VAL A 426 -4.57 -15.32 -4.84
N ASP A 427 -3.71 -15.77 -3.94
CA ASP A 427 -3.82 -17.01 -3.17
C ASP A 427 -3.45 -16.80 -1.69
N VAL A 428 -3.44 -17.91 -0.94
CA VAL A 428 -3.21 -17.91 0.52
C VAL A 428 -1.86 -17.36 0.96
N ASN A 429 -0.87 -17.28 0.05
CA ASN A 429 0.47 -16.77 0.36
C ASN A 429 0.69 -15.34 -0.14
N SER A 430 -0.17 -14.86 -1.04
CA SER A 430 0.03 -13.63 -1.80
C SER A 430 0.18 -12.40 -0.89
N GLU A 431 -0.62 -12.30 0.16
CA GLU A 431 -0.53 -11.19 1.12
C GLU A 431 0.85 -11.12 1.77
N ILE A 432 1.31 -12.25 2.30
CA ILE A 432 2.53 -12.34 3.09
C ILE A 432 3.76 -12.11 2.21
N VAL A 433 3.75 -12.67 1.00
CA VAL A 433 4.82 -12.45 0.01
C VAL A 433 4.89 -10.98 -0.40
N LEU A 434 3.75 -10.35 -0.73
CA LEU A 434 3.72 -8.93 -1.09
C LEU A 434 4.18 -8.03 0.05
N ARG A 435 3.73 -8.29 1.30
CA ARG A 435 4.16 -7.54 2.50
C ARG A 435 5.66 -7.62 2.73
N ASN A 436 6.27 -8.79 2.57
CA ASN A 436 7.71 -8.96 2.73
C ASN A 436 8.51 -8.29 1.60
N MET A 437 8.02 -8.34 0.36
CA MET A 437 8.65 -7.63 -0.76
C MET A 437 8.55 -6.11 -0.62
N VAL A 438 7.41 -5.59 -0.16
CA VAL A 438 7.24 -4.15 0.16
C VAL A 438 8.18 -3.74 1.31
N ALA A 439 8.28 -4.56 2.35
CA ALA A 439 9.24 -4.32 3.45
C ALA A 439 10.69 -4.33 2.94
N TYR A 440 11.03 -5.29 2.08
CA TYR A 440 12.33 -5.36 1.43
C TYR A 440 12.63 -4.10 0.61
N GLU A 441 11.70 -3.68 -0.25
CA GLU A 441 11.80 -2.45 -1.05
C GLU A 441 12.02 -1.21 -0.18
N ALA A 442 11.30 -1.09 0.94
CA ALA A 442 11.44 0.02 1.89
C ALA A 442 12.79 0.04 2.64
N CYS A 443 13.46 -1.11 2.79
CA CYS A 443 14.77 -1.21 3.42
C CYS A 443 15.94 -0.97 2.44
N ARG A 444 15.71 -1.02 1.13
CA ARG A 444 16.74 -0.75 0.12
C ARG A 444 17.15 0.72 0.14
N VAL A 445 18.45 0.97 -0.03
CA VAL A 445 19.04 2.33 0.01
C VAL A 445 18.70 3.14 -1.24
N SER A 446 18.54 2.49 -2.41
CA SER A 446 18.26 3.16 -3.69
C SER A 446 17.17 2.44 -4.49
N GLY A 447 16.50 3.23 -5.32
CA GLY A 447 15.54 2.79 -6.32
C GLY A 447 14.13 3.31 -6.07
N PRO A 448 13.31 3.43 -7.13
CA PRO A 448 11.90 3.75 -7.01
C PRO A 448 11.16 2.62 -6.28
N MET A 449 10.23 2.99 -5.39
CA MET A 449 9.39 2.04 -4.65
C MET A 449 8.19 1.59 -5.50
N VAL A 450 8.49 0.92 -6.62
CA VAL A 450 7.52 0.51 -7.66
C VAL A 450 6.47 -0.45 -7.12
N LEU A 451 6.89 -1.46 -6.36
CA LEU A 451 5.96 -2.45 -5.82
C LEU A 451 5.06 -1.82 -4.75
N THR A 452 5.63 -1.02 -3.85
CA THR A 452 4.86 -0.26 -2.86
C THR A 452 3.82 0.60 -3.55
N ARG A 453 4.22 1.35 -4.59
CA ARG A 453 3.29 2.22 -5.30
C ARG A 453 2.19 1.45 -6.02
N TYR A 454 2.50 0.28 -6.56
CA TYR A 454 1.51 -0.63 -7.11
C TYR A 454 0.53 -1.11 -6.04
N THR A 455 1.00 -1.55 -4.87
CA THR A 455 0.12 -2.01 -3.79
C THR A 455 -0.78 -0.90 -3.26
N GLU A 456 -0.28 0.33 -3.17
CA GLU A 456 -1.07 1.51 -2.80
C GLU A 456 -2.12 1.84 -3.87
N LEU A 457 -1.80 1.72 -5.17
CA LEU A 457 -2.77 1.89 -6.25
C LEU A 457 -3.89 0.85 -6.17
N MET A 458 -3.54 -0.42 -5.98
CA MET A 458 -4.51 -1.52 -5.88
C MET A 458 -5.41 -1.36 -4.65
N ASN A 459 -4.83 -1.00 -3.49
CA ASN A 459 -5.58 -0.61 -2.29
C ASN A 459 -6.54 0.57 -2.58
N GLY A 460 -6.07 1.62 -3.25
CA GLY A 460 -6.90 2.79 -3.52
C GLY A 460 -8.10 2.52 -4.46
N ILE A 461 -7.99 1.55 -5.39
CA ILE A 461 -9.09 1.23 -6.32
C ILE A 461 -9.98 0.07 -5.83
N ILE A 462 -9.53 -0.75 -4.89
CA ILE A 462 -10.29 -1.90 -4.36
C ILE A 462 -10.69 -1.61 -2.91
N ASP A 463 -11.96 -1.31 -2.67
CA ASP A 463 -12.49 -1.08 -1.32
C ASP A 463 -13.38 -2.26 -0.86
N THR A 464 -14.14 -2.84 -1.78
CA THR A 464 -15.18 -3.83 -1.47
C THR A 464 -15.05 -5.13 -2.28
N GLU A 465 -15.74 -6.18 -1.82
CA GLU A 465 -15.85 -7.44 -2.59
C GLU A 465 -16.44 -7.23 -4.01
N LYS A 466 -17.20 -6.16 -4.23
CA LYS A 466 -17.77 -5.83 -5.55
C LYS A 466 -16.71 -5.33 -6.52
N ASP A 467 -15.75 -4.54 -6.03
CA ASP A 467 -14.62 -4.08 -6.83
C ASP A 467 -13.78 -5.28 -7.30
N VAL A 468 -13.53 -6.23 -6.39
CA VAL A 468 -12.83 -7.49 -6.70
C VAL A 468 -13.62 -8.33 -7.69
N SER A 469 -14.93 -8.54 -7.47
CA SER A 469 -15.75 -9.34 -8.38
C SER A 469 -15.72 -8.75 -9.80
N PHE A 470 -15.81 -7.43 -9.92
CA PHE A 470 -15.73 -6.75 -11.20
C PHE A 470 -14.38 -6.95 -11.89
N LEU A 471 -13.26 -6.75 -11.17
CA LEU A 471 -11.93 -6.97 -11.73
C LEU A 471 -11.67 -8.44 -12.10
N ARG A 472 -12.24 -9.38 -11.34
CA ARG A 472 -12.20 -10.81 -11.63
C ARG A 472 -12.97 -11.14 -12.92
N GLU A 473 -14.16 -10.60 -13.11
CA GLU A 473 -14.95 -10.76 -14.34
C GLU A 473 -14.22 -10.19 -15.57
N ARG A 474 -13.38 -9.17 -15.39
CA ARG A 474 -12.50 -8.61 -16.42
C ARG A 474 -11.20 -9.39 -16.62
N GLY A 475 -10.97 -10.45 -15.86
CA GLY A 475 -9.76 -11.28 -15.95
C GLY A 475 -8.49 -10.60 -15.42
N ILE A 476 -8.62 -9.49 -14.68
CA ILE A 476 -7.49 -8.78 -14.05
C ILE A 476 -7.09 -9.47 -12.74
N ILE A 477 -8.08 -9.90 -11.95
CA ILE A 477 -7.83 -10.68 -10.72
C ILE A 477 -8.20 -12.15 -10.96
N ILE A 478 -7.23 -13.04 -10.77
CA ILE A 478 -7.44 -14.48 -10.67
C ILE A 478 -7.52 -14.83 -9.19
N ASN A 479 -8.74 -14.91 -8.66
CA ASN A 479 -8.97 -15.25 -7.25
C ASN A 479 -8.83 -16.77 -7.03
N ARG A 480 -7.82 -17.19 -6.26
CA ARG A 480 -7.62 -18.58 -5.79
C ARG A 480 -7.97 -18.76 -4.31
N LEU A 481 -8.46 -17.71 -3.67
CA LEU A 481 -9.09 -17.76 -2.34
C LEU A 481 -10.55 -18.21 -2.46
N LYS A 482 -11.22 -18.40 -1.32
CA LYS A 482 -12.61 -18.85 -1.31
C LYS A 482 -13.60 -17.74 -1.62
N ARG A 483 -13.31 -16.50 -1.19
CA ARG A 483 -14.20 -15.35 -1.30
C ARG A 483 -13.50 -14.14 -1.90
N ASP A 484 -14.25 -13.28 -2.56
CA ASP A 484 -13.74 -11.99 -3.05
C ASP A 484 -13.48 -11.01 -1.90
N GLN A 485 -14.24 -11.13 -0.81
CA GLN A 485 -14.00 -10.36 0.40
C GLN A 485 -12.57 -10.55 0.93
N GLU A 486 -12.03 -11.77 0.90
CA GLU A 486 -10.66 -12.04 1.38
C GLU A 486 -9.62 -11.31 0.51
N VAL A 487 -9.87 -11.15 -0.79
CA VAL A 487 -9.00 -10.38 -1.69
C VAL A 487 -9.12 -8.88 -1.41
N ALA A 488 -10.34 -8.38 -1.14
CA ALA A 488 -10.54 -6.98 -0.77
C ALA A 488 -9.84 -6.67 0.57
N ASP A 489 -10.00 -7.54 1.56
CA ASP A 489 -9.36 -7.43 2.88
C ASP A 489 -7.83 -7.45 2.76
N LEU A 490 -7.27 -8.28 1.88
CA LEU A 490 -5.83 -8.31 1.58
C LEU A 490 -5.35 -6.93 1.12
N TRP A 491 -5.97 -6.35 0.09
CA TRP A 491 -5.54 -5.04 -0.44
C TRP A 491 -5.72 -3.93 0.59
N ASN A 492 -6.88 -3.89 1.25
CA ASN A 492 -7.18 -2.95 2.35
C ASN A 492 -6.20 -3.10 3.52
N GLY A 493 -5.65 -4.30 3.74
CA GLY A 493 -4.63 -4.57 4.75
C GLY A 493 -3.24 -4.03 4.42
N MET A 494 -2.96 -3.69 3.16
CA MET A 494 -1.64 -3.23 2.69
C MET A 494 -1.35 -1.75 3.00
N HIS A 495 -2.32 -1.00 3.55
CA HIS A 495 -2.26 0.47 3.76
C HIS A 495 -1.15 1.00 4.69
N LYS A 496 -0.25 0.16 5.22
CA LYS A 496 0.73 0.54 6.25
C LYS A 496 2.15 0.75 5.70
N SER A 497 2.29 1.29 4.49
CA SER A 497 3.61 1.64 3.95
C SER A 497 4.26 2.75 4.78
N ILE A 498 5.56 2.63 5.04
CA ILE A 498 6.32 3.52 5.95
C ILE A 498 6.50 4.93 5.36
N ARG A 499 6.37 5.07 4.04
CA ARG A 499 6.57 6.31 3.28
C ARG A 499 5.66 6.31 2.04
N LEU A 500 5.08 7.46 1.72
CA LEU A 500 4.45 7.68 0.41
C LEU A 500 5.51 7.47 -0.68
N SER A 501 5.28 6.46 -1.51
CA SER A 501 6.13 6.19 -2.66
C SER A 501 5.76 7.14 -3.82
N LYS A 502 6.77 7.64 -4.55
CA LYS A 502 6.57 8.38 -5.80
C LYS A 502 7.21 7.61 -6.94
N VAL A 503 6.41 7.25 -7.93
CA VAL A 503 6.82 6.48 -9.10
C VAL A 503 6.16 7.12 -10.31
N SER A 504 6.97 7.78 -11.13
CA SER A 504 6.52 8.71 -12.17
C SER A 504 5.41 8.17 -13.07
N PHE A 505 5.52 6.92 -13.55
CA PHE A 505 4.54 6.34 -14.45
C PHE A 505 3.21 5.99 -13.76
N ILE A 506 3.24 5.44 -12.53
CA ILE A 506 2.02 5.12 -11.77
C ILE A 506 1.35 6.41 -11.29
N ASP A 507 2.14 7.39 -10.85
CA ASP A 507 1.64 8.70 -10.42
C ASP A 507 0.95 9.44 -11.57
N LYS A 508 1.54 9.39 -12.76
CA LYS A 508 0.89 9.93 -13.97
C LYS A 508 -0.46 9.26 -14.21
N VAL A 509 -0.55 7.94 -14.09
CA VAL A 509 -1.81 7.20 -14.25
C VAL A 509 -2.85 7.64 -13.22
N ILE A 510 -2.46 7.75 -11.94
CA ILE A 510 -3.34 8.21 -10.86
C ILE A 510 -3.87 9.62 -11.15
N VAL A 511 -3.00 10.54 -11.61
CA VAL A 511 -3.38 11.91 -11.98
C VAL A 511 -4.35 11.90 -13.16
N ASP A 512 -4.06 11.14 -14.21
CA ASP A 512 -4.89 11.08 -15.42
C ASP A 512 -6.29 10.50 -15.13
N VAL A 513 -6.37 9.42 -14.33
CA VAL A 513 -7.62 8.81 -13.87
C VAL A 513 -8.45 9.80 -13.05
N ASN A 514 -7.81 10.46 -12.08
CA ASN A 514 -8.48 11.45 -11.24
C ASN A 514 -8.97 12.65 -12.05
N MET A 515 -8.17 13.15 -12.99
CA MET A 515 -8.56 14.25 -13.86
C MET A 515 -9.77 13.87 -14.71
N TYR A 516 -9.78 12.66 -15.29
CA TYR A 516 -10.91 12.13 -16.03
C TYR A 516 -12.17 12.06 -15.16
N TYR A 517 -12.09 11.39 -14.01
CA TYR A 517 -13.20 11.20 -13.07
C TYR A 517 -13.79 12.53 -12.58
N ASN A 518 -12.93 13.43 -12.11
CA ASN A 518 -13.34 14.76 -11.61
C ASN A 518 -13.87 15.68 -12.71
N GLY A 519 -13.51 15.43 -13.97
CA GLY A 519 -14.06 16.13 -15.13
C GLY A 519 -15.54 15.81 -15.41
N ARG A 520 -16.03 14.65 -14.96
CA ARG A 520 -17.38 14.17 -15.30
C ARG A 520 -18.46 14.96 -14.58
N TRP A 521 -19.50 15.36 -15.33
CA TRP A 521 -20.59 16.16 -14.79
C TRP A 521 -21.34 15.46 -13.66
N LYS A 522 -21.55 14.13 -13.75
CA LYS A 522 -22.14 13.30 -12.68
C LYS A 522 -21.38 13.46 -11.36
N VAL A 523 -20.06 13.38 -11.40
CA VAL A 523 -19.19 13.53 -10.22
C VAL A 523 -19.23 14.95 -9.68
N LYS A 524 -19.13 15.97 -10.53
CA LYS A 524 -19.23 17.38 -10.11
C LYS A 524 -20.57 17.68 -9.44
N CYS A 525 -21.67 17.17 -10.00
CA CYS A 525 -23.00 17.31 -9.44
C CYS A 525 -23.12 16.58 -8.08
N GLY A 526 -22.59 15.35 -7.98
CA GLY A 526 -22.55 14.61 -6.72
C GLY A 526 -21.77 15.32 -5.62
N LYS A 527 -20.57 15.84 -5.93
CA LYS A 527 -19.76 16.64 -5.00
C LYS A 527 -20.51 17.90 -4.54
N PHE A 528 -21.20 18.57 -5.45
CA PHE A 528 -22.05 19.72 -5.11
C PHE A 528 -23.21 19.32 -4.19
N MET A 529 -23.94 18.25 -4.50
CA MET A 529 -25.04 17.75 -3.68
C MET A 529 -24.56 17.39 -2.27
N LYS A 530 -23.43 16.68 -2.15
CA LYS A 530 -22.83 16.31 -0.85
C LYS A 530 -22.43 17.53 -0.04
N LYS A 531 -21.71 18.48 -0.64
CA LYS A 531 -21.19 19.65 0.05
C LYS A 531 -22.30 20.61 0.49
N TYR A 532 -23.29 20.87 -0.37
CA TYR A 532 -24.25 21.96 -0.14
C TYR A 532 -25.63 21.46 0.28
N VAL A 533 -26.18 20.45 -0.37
CA VAL A 533 -27.56 20.00 -0.12
C VAL A 533 -27.60 19.08 1.11
N PHE A 534 -26.77 18.03 1.13
CA PHE A 534 -26.73 17.10 2.25
C PHE A 534 -26.07 17.72 3.49
N GLY A 535 -25.00 18.50 3.31
CA GLY A 535 -24.39 19.27 4.41
C GLY A 535 -25.38 20.24 5.09
N SER A 536 -26.35 20.77 4.34
CA SER A 536 -27.38 21.67 4.86
C SER A 536 -28.72 20.99 5.16
N TRP A 537 -28.77 19.65 5.15
CA TRP A 537 -30.04 18.91 5.22
C TRP A 537 -30.86 19.24 6.47
N LYS A 538 -30.21 19.40 7.63
CA LYS A 538 -30.87 19.80 8.89
C LYS A 538 -31.51 21.18 8.82
N ILE A 539 -30.88 22.12 8.10
CA ILE A 539 -31.42 23.47 7.91
C ILE A 539 -32.59 23.42 6.93
N LEU A 540 -32.47 22.62 5.88
CA LEU A 540 -33.52 22.45 4.87
C LEU A 540 -34.78 21.82 5.48
N THR A 541 -34.64 20.81 6.34
CA THR A 541 -35.77 20.19 7.05
C THR A 541 -36.41 21.15 8.04
N PHE A 542 -35.61 21.95 8.76
CA PHE A 542 -36.12 22.99 9.65
C PHE A 542 -36.92 24.08 8.89
N LEU A 543 -36.41 24.55 7.76
CA LEU A 543 -37.11 25.50 6.89
C LEU A 543 -38.41 24.91 6.34
N ALA A 544 -38.40 23.65 5.91
CA ALA A 544 -39.61 22.96 5.45
C ALA A 544 -40.67 22.87 6.56
N ALA A 545 -40.27 22.58 7.80
CA ALA A 545 -41.18 22.55 8.94
C ALA A 545 -41.80 23.94 9.22
N ILE A 546 -41.02 25.02 9.17
CA ILE A 546 -41.54 26.39 9.31
C ILE A 546 -42.54 26.70 8.19
N MET A 547 -42.23 26.35 6.94
CA MET A 547 -43.13 26.58 5.82
C MET A 547 -44.44 25.81 5.97
N LEU A 548 -44.39 24.56 6.43
CA LEU A 548 -45.59 23.78 6.73
C LEU A 548 -46.42 24.42 7.85
N LEU A 549 -45.78 24.91 8.92
CA LEU A 549 -46.48 25.64 9.99
C LEU A 549 -47.15 26.92 9.47
N LEU A 550 -46.47 27.68 8.62
CA LEU A 550 -47.05 28.89 8.01
C LEU A 550 -48.25 28.55 7.10
N LEU A 551 -48.15 27.48 6.31
CA LEU A 551 -49.27 27.00 5.49
C LEU A 551 -50.45 26.55 6.34
N MET A 552 -50.20 25.84 7.45
CA MET A 552 -51.24 25.44 8.41
C MET A 552 -51.90 26.66 9.08
N CYS A 553 -51.10 27.66 9.48
CA CYS A 553 -51.61 28.92 10.03
C CYS A 553 -52.46 29.68 9.00
N LEU A 554 -52.01 29.74 7.73
CA LEU A 554 -52.74 30.38 6.65
C LEU A 554 -54.05 29.64 6.36
N GLN A 555 -54.04 28.31 6.36
CA GLN A 555 -55.23 27.47 6.21
C GLN A 555 -56.23 27.72 7.34
N ALA A 556 -55.78 27.70 8.60
CA ALA A 556 -56.62 27.98 9.75
C ALA A 556 -57.21 29.40 9.70
N PHE A 557 -56.39 30.40 9.36
CA PHE A 557 -56.83 31.77 9.15
C PHE A 557 -57.91 31.84 8.05
N CYS A 558 -57.68 31.19 6.92
CA CYS A 558 -58.64 31.20 5.81
C CYS A 558 -59.95 30.45 6.10
N GLN A 559 -59.94 29.46 7.00
CA GLN A 559 -61.14 28.81 7.51
C GLN A 559 -61.94 29.72 8.45
N VAL A 560 -61.26 30.44 9.35
CA VAL A 560 -61.92 31.35 10.32
C VAL A 560 -62.49 32.58 9.63
N TYR A 561 -61.74 33.20 8.74
CA TYR A 561 -62.11 34.47 8.11
C TYR A 561 -62.78 34.32 6.73
N SER A 562 -63.10 33.08 6.31
CA SER A 562 -63.71 32.76 5.02
C SER A 562 -63.01 33.47 3.85
N CYS A 563 -61.83 32.97 3.45
CA CYS A 563 -61.07 33.42 2.27
C CYS A 563 -61.79 33.16 0.92
N ARG A 564 -63.12 33.25 0.85
CA ARG A 564 -63.94 32.94 -0.33
C ARG A 564 -63.83 33.98 -1.46
N ARG A 565 -63.00 35.02 -1.31
CA ARG A 565 -62.94 36.14 -2.27
C ARG A 565 -61.68 36.18 -3.15
N HIS A 566 -60.68 35.32 -2.97
CA HIS A 566 -59.42 35.39 -3.76
C HIS A 566 -59.00 34.10 -4.48
N PHE A 567 -59.69 32.98 -4.30
CA PHE A 567 -59.53 31.79 -5.15
C PHE A 567 -60.91 31.33 -5.67
N PRO A 568 -61.23 31.54 -6.96
CA PRO A 568 -62.47 31.04 -7.53
C PRO A 568 -62.35 29.52 -7.71
N THR A 569 -62.90 28.76 -6.76
CA THR A 569 -63.26 27.37 -7.01
C THR A 569 -64.48 27.37 -7.94
N LYS A 570 -64.25 27.17 -9.24
CA LYS A 570 -65.30 26.67 -10.14
C LYS A 570 -65.63 25.25 -9.67
N ALA A 571 -66.66 25.13 -8.83
CA ALA A 571 -67.28 23.85 -8.53
C ALA A 571 -67.92 23.32 -9.81
N LEU A 572 -67.51 22.12 -10.22
CA LEU A 572 -68.27 21.27 -11.13
C LEU A 572 -69.50 20.78 -10.36
N GLU A 573 -70.68 21.34 -10.66
CA GLU A 573 -71.95 20.70 -10.28
C GLU A 573 -72.24 19.55 -11.27
N PRO A 574 -72.64 18.37 -10.78
CA PRO A 574 -73.24 17.35 -11.62
C PRO A 574 -74.68 17.75 -11.93
N GLY A 575 -74.99 17.97 -13.21
CA GLY A 575 -76.36 18.18 -13.69
C GLY A 575 -77.21 16.94 -13.43
N VAL A 576 -78.25 17.10 -12.63
CA VAL A 576 -79.36 16.14 -12.54
C VAL A 576 -80.36 16.50 -13.64
N THR A 577 -80.47 15.62 -14.62
CA THR A 577 -81.53 15.58 -15.62
C THR A 577 -82.86 15.18 -14.97
N ASN A 578 -83.91 15.96 -15.24
CA ASN A 578 -85.26 15.45 -15.49
C ASN A 578 -85.70 15.95 -16.87
#